data_AF-A0A7W6QA39-F1
#
_entry.id   AF-A0A7W6QA39-F1
#
_cell.length_a   1.000
_cell.length_b   1.000
_cell.length_c   1.000
_cell.angle_alpha   90.00
_cell.angle_beta   90.00
_cell.angle_gamma   90.00
#
_symmetry.space_group_name_H-M   'P 1'
#
loop_
_entity.id
_entity.type
_entity.pdbx_description
1 polymer ?
#
loop_
_entity_poly.entity_id
_entity_poly.type
_entity_poly.pdbx_seq_one_letter_code
_entity_poly.pdbx_strand_id
1 'polypeptide(L)'
;MAKFKVGDRVRFVEKYGRANNGDEATITGFWAEDGVRVNVDGDKGSHSCLMSRVELVPAWQPKVGDRVVWLEPFKASMYTKGKEYLIHKEEYGTLLITDDTDNLHHSWNRENIPASFSLVAPLTIEAGKFYKTRDGRKVGPMGGDVHFAYDTNEPCLSARVEDKTRLFRQSSGIHLFGDENIDLIAEWVDEPVAVAASNDNRADAGGGFKVGDRLRLIDSPLQNMPLGTEVIAVARTGGVPSSVHFEQDGRTTWRPGSYFELVTTPAPTAIVALIEDGQPKPPVLPHVHATEAAAAKEAARLASVHKGQQFGVYVLTTTSQEAAPTYAHEWQRLAVAGRKIDAIKELRSVTGMQLKPAKDVVEHFVDNPYGQLAA
;
A
#
# COMPACT_ATOMS: atom_id res chain seq x y z
N MET A 1 -16.60 0.45 -48.62
CA MET A 1 -17.06 -0.18 -47.36
C MET A 1 -16.43 0.60 -46.22
N ALA A 2 -17.21 1.02 -45.22
CA ALA A 2 -16.65 1.78 -44.09
C ALA A 2 -15.64 0.90 -43.35
N LYS A 3 -14.40 1.38 -43.20
CA LYS A 3 -13.29 0.70 -42.53
C LYS A 3 -13.57 0.45 -41.03
N PHE A 4 -14.52 1.19 -40.47
CA PHE A 4 -14.87 1.20 -39.05
C PHE A 4 -16.38 1.40 -38.84
N LYS A 5 -16.87 1.10 -37.64
CA LYS A 5 -18.24 1.41 -37.15
C LYS A 5 -18.20 2.07 -35.77
N VAL A 6 -19.30 2.75 -35.39
CA VAL A 6 -19.47 3.28 -34.03
C VAL A 6 -19.41 2.12 -33.04
N GLY A 7 -18.65 2.31 -31.95
CA GLY A 7 -18.38 1.30 -30.93
C GLY A 7 -17.11 0.47 -31.16
N ASP A 8 -16.46 0.58 -32.32
CA ASP A 8 -15.16 -0.08 -32.53
C ASP A 8 -14.09 0.51 -31.60
N ARG A 9 -13.30 -0.38 -30.98
CA ARG A 9 -12.06 0.00 -30.31
C ARG A 9 -10.97 0.18 -31.36
N VAL A 10 -10.29 1.31 -31.30
CA VAL A 10 -9.23 1.68 -32.21
C VAL A 10 -8.01 2.16 -31.45
N ARG A 11 -6.85 2.08 -32.08
CA ARG A 11 -5.57 2.55 -31.53
C ARG A 11 -5.01 3.64 -32.43
N PHE A 12 -4.52 4.73 -31.85
CA PHE A 12 -3.80 5.76 -32.59
C PHE A 12 -2.46 5.21 -33.08
N VAL A 13 -2.19 5.29 -34.38
CA VAL A 13 -0.91 4.84 -34.97
C VAL A 13 0.16 5.94 -35.00
N GLU A 14 -0.21 7.15 -34.59
CA GLU A 14 0.65 8.32 -34.47
C GLU A 14 0.09 9.31 -33.45
N LYS A 15 0.93 10.25 -32.99
CA LYS A 15 0.51 11.30 -32.05
C LYS A 15 -0.42 12.31 -32.74
N TYR A 16 -1.57 12.59 -32.12
CA TYR A 16 -2.54 13.57 -32.63
C TYR A 16 -3.30 14.26 -31.50
N GLY A 17 -3.25 15.59 -31.46
CA GLY A 17 -3.86 16.36 -30.37
C GLY A 17 -3.28 15.97 -29.01
N ARG A 18 -4.13 15.46 -28.12
CA ARG A 18 -3.75 14.95 -26.78
C ARG A 18 -3.55 13.43 -26.75
N ALA A 19 -3.83 12.73 -27.85
CA ALA A 19 -3.59 11.31 -27.98
C ALA A 19 -2.15 11.05 -28.46
N ASN A 20 -1.47 10.11 -27.81
CA ASN A 20 -0.16 9.61 -28.19
C ASN A 20 -0.30 8.40 -29.13
N ASN A 21 0.78 8.08 -29.85
CA ASN A 21 0.87 6.80 -30.55
C ASN A 21 0.69 5.64 -29.56
N GLY A 22 -0.18 4.70 -29.88
CA GLY A 22 -0.54 3.57 -29.03
C GLY A 22 -1.76 3.80 -28.13
N ASP A 23 -2.25 5.04 -27.98
CA ASP A 23 -3.45 5.30 -27.18
C ASP A 23 -4.68 4.62 -27.80
N GLU A 24 -5.47 3.95 -26.96
CA GLU A 24 -6.72 3.30 -27.37
C GLU A 24 -7.92 4.23 -27.17
N ALA A 25 -8.90 4.12 -28.07
CA ALA A 25 -10.09 4.95 -28.10
C ALA A 25 -11.28 4.17 -28.65
N THR A 26 -12.49 4.63 -28.34
CA THR A 26 -13.73 4.07 -28.89
C THR A 26 -14.31 5.02 -29.92
N ILE A 27 -14.69 4.53 -31.11
CA ILE A 27 -15.37 5.37 -32.11
C ILE A 27 -16.76 5.74 -31.62
N THR A 28 -17.04 7.04 -31.55
CA THR A 28 -18.34 7.60 -31.11
C THR A 28 -19.16 8.17 -32.26
N GLY A 29 -18.57 8.36 -33.44
CA GLY A 29 -19.29 8.85 -34.62
C GLY A 29 -18.38 9.14 -35.80
N PHE A 30 -18.98 9.67 -36.87
CA PHE A 30 -18.29 10.08 -38.08
C PHE A 30 -18.65 11.53 -38.38
N TRP A 31 -17.69 12.32 -38.83
CA TRP A 31 -17.91 13.74 -39.18
C TRP A 31 -17.61 14.05 -40.65
N ALA A 32 -16.97 13.12 -41.38
CA ALA A 32 -16.75 13.13 -42.82
C ALA A 32 -16.56 11.69 -43.33
N GLU A 33 -16.41 11.51 -44.64
CA GLU A 33 -16.18 10.18 -45.25
C GLU A 33 -14.92 9.48 -44.73
N ASP A 34 -13.87 10.24 -44.42
CA ASP A 34 -12.59 9.77 -43.88
C ASP A 34 -12.35 10.23 -42.43
N GLY A 35 -13.35 10.84 -41.79
CA GLY A 35 -13.26 11.47 -40.48
C GLY A 35 -14.05 10.73 -39.40
N VAL A 36 -13.37 10.34 -38.32
CA VAL A 36 -13.96 9.68 -37.15
C VAL A 36 -13.93 10.58 -35.91
N ARG A 37 -14.96 10.47 -35.07
CA ARG A 37 -14.94 10.92 -33.67
C ARG A 37 -14.63 9.73 -32.80
N VAL A 38 -13.70 9.91 -31.88
CA VAL A 38 -13.30 8.90 -30.91
C VAL A 38 -13.36 9.47 -29.50
N ASN A 39 -13.50 8.61 -28.51
CA ASN A 39 -13.31 8.93 -27.10
C ASN A 39 -12.11 8.15 -26.60
N VAL A 40 -11.04 8.86 -26.20
CA VAL A 40 -9.83 8.24 -25.68
C VAL A 40 -10.04 7.91 -24.21
N ASP A 41 -9.68 6.70 -23.80
CA ASP A 41 -9.84 6.28 -22.41
C ASP A 41 -9.03 7.20 -21.45
N GLY A 42 -9.61 7.57 -20.31
CA GLY A 42 -9.04 8.49 -19.32
C GLY A 42 -9.38 9.99 -19.54
N ASP A 43 -8.59 10.88 -18.94
CA ASP A 43 -8.83 12.35 -18.92
C ASP A 43 -8.56 13.06 -20.27
N LYS A 44 -8.31 12.30 -21.34
CA LYS A 44 -7.94 12.85 -22.66
C LYS A 44 -9.16 13.29 -23.47
N GLY A 45 -10.34 12.71 -23.19
CA GLY A 45 -11.62 13.13 -23.73
C GLY A 45 -11.84 12.77 -25.20
N SER A 46 -12.80 13.45 -25.83
CA SER A 46 -13.21 13.15 -27.21
C SER A 46 -12.38 13.91 -28.25
N HIS A 47 -11.96 13.20 -29.29
CA HIS A 47 -11.16 13.69 -30.39
C HIS A 47 -11.83 13.44 -31.74
N SER A 48 -11.58 14.31 -32.72
CA SER A 48 -11.95 14.09 -34.12
C SER A 48 -10.68 13.95 -34.95
N CYS A 49 -10.48 12.82 -35.62
CA CYS A 49 -9.27 12.54 -36.42
C CYS A 49 -9.62 11.82 -37.73
N LEU A 50 -8.63 11.68 -38.61
CA LEU A 50 -8.77 10.92 -39.86
C LEU A 50 -8.67 9.41 -39.58
N MET A 51 -9.42 8.60 -40.33
CA MET A 51 -9.41 7.13 -40.30
C MET A 51 -8.05 6.50 -40.61
N SER A 52 -7.13 7.26 -41.21
CA SER A 52 -5.74 6.85 -41.45
C SER A 52 -4.87 6.93 -40.19
N ARG A 53 -5.28 7.69 -39.17
CA ARG A 53 -4.53 7.88 -37.92
C ARG A 53 -4.89 6.87 -36.83
N VAL A 54 -5.83 5.98 -37.13
CA VAL A 54 -6.28 4.94 -36.21
C VAL A 54 -6.34 3.59 -36.91
N GLU A 55 -6.10 2.53 -36.16
CA GLU A 55 -6.25 1.14 -36.60
C GLU A 55 -7.21 0.40 -35.68
N LEU A 56 -7.87 -0.64 -36.20
CA LEU A 56 -8.81 -1.44 -35.42
C LEU A 56 -8.03 -2.25 -34.38
N VAL A 57 -8.39 -2.14 -33.11
CA VAL A 57 -7.90 -3.06 -32.08
C VAL A 57 -8.68 -4.36 -32.24
N PRO A 58 -8.03 -5.50 -32.48
CA PRO A 58 -8.72 -6.78 -32.56
C PRO A 58 -9.58 -7.01 -31.33
N ALA A 59 -10.78 -7.56 -31.51
CA ALA A 59 -11.64 -7.92 -30.39
C ALA A 59 -10.86 -8.85 -29.45
N TRP A 60 -10.81 -8.47 -28.17
CA TRP A 60 -10.13 -9.25 -27.15
C TRP A 60 -10.74 -10.65 -27.09
N GLN A 61 -9.86 -11.65 -27.10
CA GLN A 61 -10.20 -13.06 -26.93
C GLN A 61 -9.86 -13.48 -25.50
N PRO A 62 -10.87 -13.67 -24.61
CA PRO A 62 -10.64 -14.01 -23.22
C PRO A 62 -9.86 -15.31 -23.07
N LYS A 63 -8.86 -15.34 -22.19
CA LYS A 63 -8.07 -16.54 -21.87
C LYS A 63 -7.83 -16.68 -20.37
N VAL A 64 -7.47 -17.88 -19.94
CA VAL A 64 -7.03 -18.14 -18.57
C VAL A 64 -5.86 -17.23 -18.21
N GLY A 65 -5.93 -16.61 -17.03
CA GLY A 65 -4.98 -15.62 -16.54
C GLY A 65 -5.36 -14.17 -16.85
N ASP A 66 -6.32 -13.92 -17.75
CA ASP A 66 -6.81 -12.56 -17.98
C ASP A 66 -7.55 -12.03 -16.74
N ARG A 67 -7.28 -10.77 -16.41
CA ARG A 67 -7.98 -10.04 -15.35
C ARG A 67 -9.04 -9.16 -15.98
N VAL A 68 -10.22 -9.13 -15.38
CA VAL A 68 -11.41 -8.58 -16.03
C VAL A 68 -12.25 -7.76 -15.05
N VAL A 69 -12.86 -6.68 -15.53
CA VAL A 69 -13.78 -5.85 -14.72
C VAL A 69 -15.20 -6.02 -15.24
N TRP A 70 -16.15 -6.17 -14.32
CA TRP A 70 -17.56 -6.29 -14.64
C TRP A 70 -18.17 -4.96 -15.13
N LEU A 71 -18.78 -4.99 -16.32
CA LEU A 71 -19.32 -3.80 -17.02
C LEU A 71 -20.79 -3.49 -16.69
N GLU A 72 -21.48 -4.32 -15.90
CA GLU A 72 -22.91 -4.17 -15.59
C GLU A 72 -23.89 -4.20 -16.80
N PRO A 73 -23.76 -5.09 -17.80
CA PRO A 73 -24.79 -5.20 -18.85
C PRO A 73 -26.14 -5.73 -18.32
N PHE A 74 -26.14 -6.48 -17.21
CA PHE A 74 -27.34 -6.90 -16.46
C PHE A 74 -27.06 -6.92 -14.95
N LYS A 75 -28.12 -6.74 -14.14
CA LYS A 75 -28.00 -6.63 -12.69
C LYS A 75 -27.93 -8.02 -12.03
N ALA A 76 -26.73 -8.60 -11.97
CA ALA A 76 -26.46 -9.80 -11.18
C ALA A 76 -26.10 -9.41 -9.73
N SER A 77 -26.62 -10.13 -8.73
CA SER A 77 -26.24 -9.92 -7.32
C SER A 77 -24.83 -10.43 -6.99
N MET A 78 -24.12 -11.04 -7.95
CA MET A 78 -22.89 -11.80 -7.72
C MET A 78 -21.64 -11.07 -8.22
N TYR A 79 -21.81 -10.00 -9.00
CA TYR A 79 -20.70 -9.17 -9.47
C TYR A 79 -20.87 -7.73 -9.03
N THR A 80 -19.87 -7.21 -8.35
CA THR A 80 -19.75 -5.78 -8.04
C THR A 80 -19.17 -5.05 -9.25
N LYS A 81 -19.88 -4.03 -9.76
CA LYS A 81 -19.39 -3.15 -10.83
C LYS A 81 -18.05 -2.55 -10.46
N GLY A 82 -17.11 -2.53 -11.41
CA GLY A 82 -15.79 -1.94 -11.18
C GLY A 82 -14.86 -2.79 -10.32
N LYS A 83 -15.32 -3.92 -9.74
CA LYS A 83 -14.44 -4.91 -9.09
C LYS A 83 -13.71 -5.71 -10.17
N GLU A 84 -12.44 -6.02 -9.91
CA GLU A 84 -11.60 -6.88 -10.75
C GLU A 84 -11.81 -8.35 -10.39
N TYR A 85 -11.79 -9.21 -11.40
CA TYR A 85 -11.93 -10.66 -11.31
C TYR A 85 -10.85 -11.33 -12.16
N LEU A 86 -10.56 -12.60 -11.89
CA LEU A 86 -9.60 -13.42 -12.61
C LEU A 86 -10.31 -14.50 -13.41
N ILE A 87 -9.95 -14.69 -14.68
CA ILE A 87 -10.30 -15.90 -15.43
C ILE A 87 -9.35 -17.02 -14.95
N HIS A 88 -9.83 -17.81 -13.99
CA HIS A 88 -9.03 -18.78 -13.26
C HIS A 88 -8.75 -20.05 -14.08
N LYS A 89 -9.76 -20.58 -14.76
CA LYS A 89 -9.66 -21.85 -15.48
C LYS A 89 -10.65 -21.93 -16.64
N GLU A 90 -10.37 -22.79 -17.61
CA GLU A 90 -11.30 -23.20 -18.66
C GLU A 90 -11.69 -24.66 -18.48
N GLU A 91 -12.99 -24.94 -18.46
CA GLU A 91 -13.53 -26.29 -18.46
C GLU A 91 -14.64 -26.39 -19.51
N TYR A 92 -14.53 -27.37 -20.41
CA TYR A 92 -15.53 -27.68 -21.43
C TYR A 92 -15.98 -26.47 -22.30
N GLY A 93 -15.07 -25.53 -22.59
CA GLY A 93 -15.35 -24.32 -23.38
C GLY A 93 -15.96 -23.18 -22.57
N THR A 94 -16.06 -23.33 -21.25
CA THR A 94 -16.55 -22.33 -20.32
C THR A 94 -15.41 -21.86 -19.41
N LEU A 95 -15.30 -20.54 -19.23
CA LEU A 95 -14.27 -19.89 -18.43
C LEU A 95 -14.83 -19.61 -17.02
N LEU A 96 -14.11 -20.06 -16.00
CA LEU A 96 -14.45 -19.88 -14.59
C LEU A 96 -13.82 -18.57 -14.10
N ILE A 97 -14.65 -17.71 -13.53
CA ILE A 97 -14.24 -16.39 -13.05
C ILE A 97 -14.29 -16.36 -11.52
N THR A 98 -13.16 -16.02 -10.89
CA THR A 98 -13.02 -15.92 -9.43
C THR A 98 -12.69 -14.49 -9.01
N ASP A 99 -12.95 -14.16 -7.74
CA ASP A 99 -12.49 -12.90 -7.16
C ASP A 99 -11.18 -13.07 -6.36
N ASP A 100 -10.80 -12.02 -5.63
CA ASP A 100 -9.62 -11.95 -4.76
C ASP A 100 -9.62 -12.96 -3.61
N THR A 101 -10.77 -13.54 -3.28
CA THR A 101 -10.91 -14.58 -2.25
C THR A 101 -10.97 -15.99 -2.84
N ASP A 102 -10.71 -16.12 -4.14
CA ASP A 102 -10.87 -17.34 -4.93
C ASP A 102 -12.27 -17.94 -4.83
N ASN A 103 -13.26 -17.12 -4.44
CA ASN A 103 -14.64 -17.52 -4.45
C ASN A 103 -15.09 -17.63 -5.89
N LEU A 104 -15.55 -18.83 -6.26
CA LEU A 104 -15.94 -19.14 -7.61
C LEU A 104 -17.29 -18.50 -7.90
N HIS A 105 -17.26 -17.36 -8.60
CA HIS A 105 -18.45 -16.54 -8.77
C HIS A 105 -19.36 -17.10 -9.85
N HIS A 106 -18.85 -17.55 -11.00
CA HIS A 106 -19.60 -18.31 -12.03
C HIS A 106 -18.74 -18.75 -13.23
N SER A 107 -19.35 -19.59 -14.09
CA SER A 107 -18.82 -20.08 -15.36
C SER A 107 -19.44 -19.32 -16.54
N TRP A 108 -18.62 -18.83 -17.48
CA TRP A 108 -19.03 -18.03 -18.63
C TRP A 108 -18.57 -18.62 -19.96
N ASN A 109 -19.45 -18.62 -20.97
CA ASN A 109 -19.03 -18.92 -22.33
C ASN A 109 -18.07 -17.83 -22.82
N ARG A 110 -16.98 -18.24 -23.47
CA ARG A 110 -15.95 -17.34 -24.00
C ARG A 110 -16.52 -16.19 -24.83
N GLU A 111 -17.54 -16.46 -25.62
CA GLU A 111 -18.20 -15.49 -26.51
C GLU A 111 -18.96 -14.39 -25.76
N ASN A 112 -19.41 -14.66 -24.53
CA ASN A 112 -20.24 -13.75 -23.74
C ASN A 112 -19.41 -12.85 -22.81
N ILE A 113 -18.15 -13.21 -22.56
CA ILE A 113 -17.27 -12.42 -21.68
C ILE A 113 -17.03 -11.02 -22.24
N PRO A 114 -16.68 -10.80 -23.53
CA PRO A 114 -16.44 -9.45 -24.04
C PRO A 114 -17.65 -8.52 -23.99
N ALA A 115 -18.87 -9.08 -23.92
CA ALA A 115 -20.10 -8.30 -23.78
C ALA A 115 -20.34 -7.84 -22.33
N SER A 116 -19.73 -8.50 -21.35
CA SER A 116 -20.04 -8.31 -19.94
C SER A 116 -18.86 -7.90 -19.08
N PHE A 117 -17.66 -8.08 -19.61
CA PHE A 117 -16.41 -7.77 -18.95
C PHE A 117 -15.50 -6.99 -19.89
N SER A 118 -14.67 -6.13 -19.31
CA SER A 118 -13.53 -5.53 -20.00
C SER A 118 -12.23 -6.13 -19.47
N LEU A 119 -11.27 -6.38 -20.36
CA LEU A 119 -9.91 -6.75 -19.98
C LEU A 119 -9.25 -5.63 -19.17
N VAL A 120 -8.69 -5.97 -18.02
CA VAL A 120 -7.79 -5.13 -17.23
C VAL A 120 -6.41 -5.22 -17.86
N ALA A 121 -5.74 -4.08 -18.01
CA ALA A 121 -4.38 -4.06 -18.53
C ALA A 121 -3.47 -5.00 -17.70
N PRO A 122 -2.61 -5.81 -18.35
CA PRO A 122 -1.68 -6.67 -17.63
C PRO A 122 -0.84 -5.85 -16.66
N LEU A 123 -0.71 -6.34 -15.42
CA LEU A 123 0.15 -5.70 -14.43
C LEU A 123 1.60 -5.81 -14.89
N THR A 124 2.17 -4.69 -15.32
CA THR A 124 3.61 -4.59 -15.57
C THR A 124 4.28 -4.10 -14.30
N ILE A 125 5.19 -4.91 -13.75
CA ILE A 125 5.95 -4.50 -12.56
C ILE A 125 7.22 -3.73 -12.96
N GLU A 126 7.57 -2.73 -12.17
CA GLU A 126 8.69 -1.83 -12.42
C GLU A 126 9.58 -1.76 -11.17
N ALA A 127 10.88 -1.59 -11.40
CA ALA A 127 11.85 -1.42 -10.33
C ALA A 127 11.50 -0.20 -9.44
N GLY A 128 11.72 -0.34 -8.14
CA GLY A 128 11.46 0.70 -7.15
C GLY A 128 10.00 0.83 -6.70
N LYS A 129 9.05 0.22 -7.41
CA LYS A 129 7.62 0.26 -7.04
C LYS A 129 7.23 -0.82 -6.02
N PHE A 130 6.10 -0.59 -5.35
CA PHE A 130 5.46 -1.53 -4.45
C PHE A 130 4.20 -2.11 -5.09
N TYR A 131 3.85 -3.33 -4.70
CA TYR A 131 2.75 -4.09 -5.26
C TYR A 131 1.96 -4.79 -4.16
N LYS A 132 0.69 -5.06 -4.42
CA LYS A 132 -0.22 -5.79 -3.54
C LYS A 132 -0.26 -7.24 -3.98
N THR A 133 -0.06 -8.15 -3.04
CA THR A 133 -0.24 -9.60 -3.24
C THR A 133 -1.71 -9.98 -3.19
N ARG A 134 -2.04 -11.18 -3.65
CA ARG A 134 -3.41 -11.71 -3.64
C ARG A 134 -4.04 -11.72 -2.24
N ASP A 135 -3.27 -12.09 -1.21
CA ASP A 135 -3.72 -12.06 0.19
C ASP A 135 -3.70 -10.66 0.85
N GLY A 136 -3.37 -9.63 0.06
CA GLY A 136 -3.47 -8.24 0.47
C GLY A 136 -2.22 -7.65 1.11
N ARG A 137 -1.10 -8.37 1.16
CA ARG A 137 0.18 -7.84 1.69
C ARG A 137 0.89 -6.92 0.69
N LYS A 138 1.60 -5.93 1.22
CA LYS A 138 2.50 -5.03 0.46
C LYS A 138 3.83 -5.74 0.18
N VAL A 139 4.28 -5.74 -1.08
CA VAL A 139 5.53 -6.34 -1.54
C VAL A 139 6.33 -5.33 -2.35
N GLY A 140 7.60 -5.16 -2.01
CA GLY A 140 8.51 -4.21 -2.65
C GLY A 140 9.47 -3.58 -1.64
N PRO A 141 10.29 -2.60 -2.07
CA PRO A 141 10.38 -2.12 -3.45
C PRO A 141 10.94 -3.23 -4.36
N MET A 142 10.48 -3.27 -5.60
CA MET A 142 11.05 -4.19 -6.59
C MET A 142 12.52 -3.84 -6.85
N GLY A 143 13.40 -4.83 -6.78
CA GLY A 143 14.82 -4.68 -7.07
C GLY A 143 15.04 -4.19 -8.50
N GLY A 144 16.09 -3.40 -8.70
CA GLY A 144 16.48 -2.89 -10.02
C GLY A 144 17.19 -3.92 -10.90
N ASP A 145 17.67 -5.02 -10.31
CA ASP A 145 18.31 -6.10 -11.04
C ASP A 145 17.27 -6.93 -11.78
N VAL A 146 17.43 -7.01 -13.11
CA VAL A 146 16.58 -7.83 -13.96
C VAL A 146 17.12 -9.25 -13.97
N HIS A 147 16.30 -10.18 -13.48
CA HIS A 147 16.53 -11.63 -13.59
C HIS A 147 15.74 -12.18 -14.79
N PHE A 148 15.94 -13.46 -15.13
CA PHE A 148 15.20 -14.12 -16.19
C PHE A 148 14.58 -15.43 -15.70
N ALA A 149 13.32 -15.64 -16.07
CA ALA A 149 12.56 -16.85 -15.78
C ALA A 149 13.21 -18.07 -16.46
N TYR A 150 13.40 -19.17 -15.73
CA TYR A 150 14.09 -20.35 -16.26
C TYR A 150 13.27 -21.12 -17.31
N ASP A 151 11.95 -20.94 -17.30
CA ASP A 151 10.97 -21.63 -18.14
C ASP A 151 10.69 -20.88 -19.45
N THR A 152 10.52 -19.56 -19.39
CA THR A 152 10.12 -18.73 -20.53
C THR A 152 11.18 -17.72 -20.96
N ASN A 153 12.28 -17.58 -20.21
CA ASN A 153 13.28 -16.54 -20.39
C ASN A 153 12.70 -15.11 -20.32
N GLU A 154 11.57 -14.94 -19.60
CA GLU A 154 10.94 -13.66 -19.37
C GLU A 154 11.69 -12.84 -18.31
N PRO A 155 11.85 -11.52 -18.47
CA PRO A 155 12.34 -10.64 -17.41
C PRO A 155 11.57 -10.81 -16.10
N CYS A 156 12.30 -10.83 -14.99
CA CYS A 156 11.75 -10.94 -13.64
C CYS A 156 12.39 -9.87 -12.75
N LEU A 157 11.61 -9.36 -11.80
CA LEU A 157 12.11 -8.49 -10.73
C LEU A 157 12.05 -9.23 -9.40
N SER A 158 12.93 -8.83 -8.47
CA SER A 158 13.01 -9.44 -7.16
C SER A 158 12.42 -8.56 -6.06
N ALA A 159 11.85 -9.15 -5.01
CA ALA A 159 11.50 -8.44 -3.78
C ALA A 159 11.58 -9.35 -2.56
N ARG A 160 11.73 -8.77 -1.37
CA ARG A 160 11.68 -9.50 -0.10
C ARG A 160 10.22 -9.78 0.27
N VAL A 161 9.91 -11.05 0.51
CA VAL A 161 8.63 -11.51 1.08
C VAL A 161 8.97 -12.55 2.15
N GLU A 162 8.50 -12.34 3.39
CA GLU A 162 8.74 -13.25 4.53
C GLU A 162 10.22 -13.63 4.68
N ASP A 163 11.08 -12.61 4.74
CA ASP A 163 12.55 -12.74 4.85
C ASP A 163 13.26 -13.42 3.68
N LYS A 164 12.55 -13.85 2.64
CA LYS A 164 13.12 -14.49 1.45
C LYS A 164 13.05 -13.59 0.23
N THR A 165 14.05 -13.68 -0.63
CA THR A 165 13.98 -13.06 -1.96
C THR A 165 13.06 -13.89 -2.85
N ARG A 166 12.06 -13.24 -3.43
CA ARG A 166 11.11 -13.82 -4.40
C ARG A 166 11.31 -13.18 -5.76
N LEU A 167 11.02 -13.93 -6.82
CA LEU A 167 11.10 -13.48 -8.20
C LEU A 167 9.70 -13.44 -8.81
N PHE A 168 9.38 -12.31 -9.43
CA PHE A 168 8.09 -12.07 -10.05
C PHE A 168 8.31 -11.75 -11.53
N ARG A 169 7.49 -12.35 -12.39
CA ARG A 169 7.52 -12.10 -13.84
C ARG A 169 7.15 -10.66 -14.12
N GLN A 170 7.96 -9.97 -14.92
CA GLN A 170 7.83 -8.54 -15.11
C GLN A 170 6.50 -8.16 -15.78
N SER A 171 6.00 -8.99 -16.70
CA SER A 171 4.80 -8.69 -17.49
C SER A 171 3.47 -9.01 -16.80
N SER A 172 3.51 -9.71 -15.67
CA SER A 172 2.30 -10.24 -15.03
C SER A 172 2.27 -10.13 -13.51
N GLY A 173 3.42 -9.97 -12.85
CA GLY A 173 3.51 -10.00 -11.39
C GLY A 173 3.39 -11.41 -10.79
N ILE A 174 3.33 -12.47 -11.61
CA ILE A 174 3.19 -13.85 -11.15
C ILE A 174 4.50 -14.33 -10.53
N HIS A 175 4.41 -15.01 -9.39
CA HIS A 175 5.57 -15.61 -8.74
C HIS A 175 6.18 -16.72 -9.62
N LEU A 176 7.49 -16.63 -9.86
CA LEU A 176 8.20 -17.54 -10.78
C LEU A 176 8.04 -19.02 -10.41
N PHE A 177 7.99 -19.33 -9.12
CA PHE A 177 7.89 -20.71 -8.62
C PHE A 177 6.44 -21.15 -8.30
N GLY A 178 5.43 -20.39 -8.74
CA GLY A 178 4.03 -20.82 -8.68
C GLY A 178 3.41 -20.80 -7.28
N ASP A 179 3.79 -19.84 -6.43
CA ASP A 179 3.11 -19.62 -5.15
C ASP A 179 2.06 -18.53 -5.36
N GLU A 180 0.83 -18.95 -5.63
CA GLU A 180 -0.26 -18.08 -6.06
C GLU A 180 -0.67 -17.06 -4.98
N ASN A 181 -0.40 -17.34 -3.70
CA ASN A 181 -0.74 -16.44 -2.59
C ASN A 181 0.07 -15.15 -2.62
N ILE A 182 1.28 -15.21 -3.20
CA ILE A 182 2.19 -14.07 -3.29
C ILE A 182 2.22 -13.46 -4.70
N ASP A 183 1.36 -13.90 -5.61
CA ASP A 183 1.19 -13.23 -6.90
C ASP A 183 0.80 -11.78 -6.69
N LEU A 184 1.43 -10.90 -7.46
CA LEU A 184 1.16 -9.48 -7.42
C LEU A 184 -0.06 -9.19 -8.29
N ILE A 185 -1.06 -8.55 -7.70
CA ILE A 185 -2.36 -8.30 -8.32
C ILE A 185 -2.62 -6.82 -8.58
N ALA A 186 -1.87 -5.91 -7.98
CA ALA A 186 -2.01 -4.48 -8.28
C ALA A 186 -0.74 -3.75 -7.89
N GLU A 187 -0.47 -2.62 -8.52
CA GLU A 187 0.45 -1.64 -7.95
C GLU A 187 -0.09 -1.23 -6.58
N TRP A 188 0.76 -1.29 -5.55
CA TRP A 188 0.44 -0.75 -4.25
C TRP A 188 0.63 0.75 -4.35
N VAL A 189 -0.44 1.40 -4.77
CA VAL A 189 -0.60 2.83 -4.56
C VAL A 189 -1.00 2.95 -3.10
N ASP A 190 -0.10 3.46 -2.25
CA ASP A 190 -0.53 3.91 -0.93
C ASP A 190 -1.77 4.78 -1.16
N GLU A 191 -2.87 4.54 -0.42
CA GLU A 191 -4.07 5.37 -0.53
C GLU A 191 -3.61 6.81 -0.68
N PRO A 192 -4.21 7.62 -1.58
CA PRO A 192 -3.93 9.04 -1.55
C PRO A 192 -4.41 9.52 -0.19
N VAL A 193 -3.54 9.44 0.81
CA VAL A 193 -3.26 10.54 1.68
C VAL A 193 -3.23 11.67 0.68
N ALA A 194 -4.21 12.56 0.79
CA ALA A 194 -4.04 13.88 0.23
C ALA A 194 -2.73 14.37 0.86
N VAL A 195 -1.60 14.04 0.24
CA VAL A 195 -0.52 14.97 0.04
C VAL A 195 -1.21 16.08 -0.74
N ALA A 196 -1.89 16.94 0.02
CA ALA A 196 -1.71 18.36 -0.18
C ALA A 196 -0.24 18.47 -0.56
N ALA A 197 0.03 18.82 -1.82
CA ALA A 197 1.38 19.07 -2.26
C ALA A 197 2.01 19.87 -1.15
N SER A 198 2.92 19.26 -0.38
CA SER A 198 3.74 20.04 0.51
C SER A 198 4.57 20.81 -0.48
N ASN A 199 4.16 22.04 -0.73
CA ASN A 199 4.98 23.04 -1.37
C ASN A 199 6.09 23.44 -0.40
N ASP A 200 6.78 22.45 0.17
CA ASP A 200 8.06 22.63 0.79
C ASP A 200 9.03 22.89 -0.36
N ASN A 201 9.11 24.17 -0.76
CA ASN A 201 10.19 24.74 -1.56
C ASN A 201 11.54 24.69 -0.81
N ARG A 202 11.72 23.72 0.10
CA ARG A 202 12.95 23.51 0.84
C ARG A 202 14.01 23.08 -0.14
N ALA A 203 15.19 23.66 0.01
CA ALA A 203 16.31 23.40 -0.86
C ALA A 203 16.64 21.90 -0.91
N ASP A 204 17.27 21.47 -1.99
CA ASP A 204 17.74 20.10 -2.14
C ASP A 204 18.92 19.83 -1.19
N ALA A 205 18.82 18.75 -0.40
CA ALA A 205 19.93 18.27 0.43
C ALA A 205 20.72 17.15 -0.26
N GLY A 206 20.23 16.64 -1.41
CA GLY A 206 20.82 15.56 -2.18
C GLY A 206 20.44 14.16 -1.65
N GLY A 207 20.74 13.10 -2.42
CA GLY A 207 20.47 11.72 -2.02
C GLY A 207 18.98 11.35 -1.91
N GLY A 208 18.09 12.17 -2.47
CA GLY A 208 16.64 12.00 -2.37
C GLY A 208 15.98 12.78 -1.21
N PHE A 209 16.74 13.53 -0.43
CA PHE A 209 16.26 14.26 0.76
C PHE A 209 16.23 15.78 0.56
N LYS A 210 15.46 16.47 1.41
CA LYS A 210 15.32 17.93 1.44
C LYS A 210 15.94 18.53 2.69
N VAL A 211 16.33 19.80 2.59
CA VAL A 211 16.85 20.55 3.74
C VAL A 211 15.81 20.57 4.86
N GLY A 212 16.25 20.22 6.07
CA GLY A 212 15.42 20.10 7.25
C GLY A 212 14.84 18.70 7.49
N ASP A 213 15.04 17.74 6.58
CA ASP A 213 14.66 16.35 6.82
C ASP A 213 15.46 15.80 8.00
N ARG A 214 14.77 15.13 8.93
CA ARG A 214 15.39 14.38 10.02
C ARG A 214 15.68 12.99 9.52
N LEU A 215 16.94 12.59 9.55
CA LEU A 215 17.42 11.37 8.94
C LEU A 215 18.06 10.48 10.00
N ARG A 216 17.90 9.17 9.86
CA ARG A 216 18.57 8.19 10.71
C ARG A 216 19.57 7.40 9.88
N LEU A 217 20.80 7.29 10.39
CA LEU A 217 21.85 6.50 9.76
C LEU A 217 21.55 5.01 9.91
N ILE A 218 21.37 4.31 8.79
CA ILE A 218 21.07 2.87 8.72
C ILE A 218 22.23 2.04 8.16
N ASP A 219 23.20 2.68 7.51
CA ASP A 219 24.41 2.04 7.02
C ASP A 219 25.63 2.95 7.22
N SER A 220 26.79 2.39 7.54
CA SER A 220 28.01 3.15 7.84
C SER A 220 29.26 2.30 7.56
N PRO A 221 29.64 2.13 6.28
CA PRO A 221 30.78 1.27 5.91
C PRO A 221 32.15 1.87 6.29
N LEU A 222 32.18 3.12 6.75
CA LEU A 222 33.36 3.79 7.28
C LEU A 222 33.03 4.20 8.71
N GLN A 223 33.52 3.44 9.71
CA GLN A 223 33.17 3.39 11.15
C GLN A 223 33.27 4.73 11.96
N ASN A 224 32.89 5.87 11.40
CA ASN A 224 33.02 7.19 12.01
C ASN A 224 31.68 7.77 12.52
N MET A 225 30.57 7.03 12.36
CA MET A 225 29.27 7.37 12.95
C MET A 225 28.56 6.09 13.41
N PRO A 226 28.05 6.03 14.65
CA PRO A 226 27.21 4.93 15.12
C PRO A 226 25.93 4.80 14.28
N LEU A 227 25.54 3.57 13.95
CA LEU A 227 24.21 3.30 13.40
C LEU A 227 23.12 3.80 14.35
N GLY A 228 22.03 4.31 13.80
CA GLY A 228 20.96 4.94 14.55
C GLY A 228 21.20 6.42 14.88
N THR A 229 22.37 6.98 14.55
CA THR A 229 22.61 8.42 14.70
C THR A 229 21.60 9.20 13.86
N GLU A 230 20.93 10.17 14.49
CA GLU A 230 19.99 11.05 13.82
C GLU A 230 20.66 12.37 13.46
N VAL A 231 20.45 12.83 12.24
CA VAL A 231 21.01 14.06 11.69
C VAL A 231 19.92 14.88 11.01
N ILE A 232 20.17 16.18 10.86
CA ILE A 232 19.29 17.05 10.08
C ILE A 232 19.97 17.35 8.75
N ALA A 233 19.26 17.10 7.66
CA ALA A 233 19.73 17.39 6.31
C ALA A 233 19.90 18.91 6.12
N VAL A 234 21.03 19.33 5.59
CA VAL A 234 21.35 20.75 5.35
C VAL A 234 21.54 21.02 3.86
N ALA A 235 21.57 22.31 3.50
CA ALA A 235 21.70 22.72 2.12
C ALA A 235 23.00 22.17 1.52
N ARG A 236 22.89 21.66 0.30
CA ARG A 236 24.02 21.10 -0.41
C ARG A 236 25.06 22.18 -0.72
N THR A 237 26.31 21.93 -0.32
CA THR A 237 27.45 22.84 -0.53
C THR A 237 28.46 22.32 -1.58
N GLY A 238 28.21 21.14 -2.18
CA GLY A 238 29.09 20.46 -3.15
C GLY A 238 28.71 18.97 -3.34
N GLY A 239 29.63 18.11 -3.78
CA GLY A 239 29.45 16.63 -3.72
C GLY A 239 28.68 15.97 -4.87
N VAL A 240 28.40 14.66 -4.77
CA VAL A 240 27.66 13.88 -5.77
C VAL A 240 26.15 13.99 -5.59
N PRO A 241 25.32 13.93 -6.65
CA PRO A 241 23.85 14.08 -6.51
C PRO A 241 23.19 13.07 -5.59
N SER A 242 23.77 11.87 -5.47
CA SER A 242 23.27 10.78 -4.63
C SER A 242 23.66 10.90 -3.16
N SER A 243 24.42 11.93 -2.75
CA SER A 243 24.77 12.13 -1.34
C SER A 243 23.90 13.16 -0.66
N VAL A 244 23.56 12.90 0.60
CA VAL A 244 22.90 13.85 1.49
C VAL A 244 23.92 14.62 2.32
N HIS A 245 23.70 15.93 2.47
CA HIS A 245 24.51 16.82 3.29
C HIS A 245 23.89 17.01 4.67
N PHE A 246 24.70 17.03 5.72
CA PHE A 246 24.26 17.28 7.10
C PHE A 246 25.40 17.91 7.92
N GLU A 247 25.08 18.51 9.07
CA GLU A 247 26.08 19.02 10.01
C GLU A 247 26.54 17.95 10.99
N GLN A 248 27.87 17.87 11.19
CA GLN A 248 28.51 17.01 12.16
C GLN A 248 29.73 17.76 12.74
N ASP A 249 29.85 17.82 14.07
CA ASP A 249 30.96 18.48 14.78
C ASP A 249 31.22 19.93 14.32
N GLY A 250 30.15 20.68 14.04
CA GLY A 250 30.23 22.07 13.57
C GLY A 250 30.74 22.22 12.13
N ARG A 251 30.76 21.12 11.35
CA ARG A 251 31.16 21.12 9.94
C ARG A 251 30.08 20.45 9.10
N THR A 252 29.81 21.00 7.91
CA THR A 252 28.99 20.31 6.91
C THR A 252 29.78 19.15 6.32
N THR A 253 29.19 17.95 6.36
CA THR A 253 29.72 16.74 5.73
C THR A 253 28.66 16.10 4.83
N TRP A 254 29.03 15.06 4.09
CA TRP A 254 28.12 14.37 3.17
C TRP A 254 28.35 12.86 3.15
N ARG A 255 27.30 12.10 2.88
CA ARG A 255 27.32 10.64 2.75
C ARG A 255 26.27 10.18 1.72
N PRO A 256 26.43 9.00 1.09
CA PRO A 256 25.40 8.45 0.20
C PRO A 256 24.01 8.45 0.86
N GLY A 257 22.99 8.90 0.14
CA GLY A 257 21.62 8.93 0.63
C GLY A 257 21.09 7.54 1.01
N SER A 258 21.60 6.49 0.35
CA SER A 258 21.31 5.08 0.68
C SER A 258 21.71 4.67 2.09
N TYR A 259 22.51 5.47 2.80
CA TYR A 259 22.90 5.21 4.19
C TYR A 259 21.92 5.78 5.20
N PHE A 260 20.88 6.48 4.75
CA PHE A 260 19.91 7.13 5.61
C PHE A 260 18.50 6.67 5.28
N GLU A 261 17.69 6.64 6.33
CA GLU A 261 16.23 6.63 6.21
C GLU A 261 15.66 7.95 6.72
N LEU A 262 14.52 8.35 6.16
CA LEU A 262 13.76 9.49 6.68
C LEU A 262 13.12 9.08 8.01
N VAL A 263 13.38 9.84 9.06
CA VAL A 263 12.68 9.70 10.34
C VAL A 263 11.32 10.38 10.18
N THR A 264 10.33 9.60 9.74
CA THR A 264 8.94 10.04 9.72
C THR A 264 8.42 10.00 11.15
N THR A 265 8.25 11.16 11.79
CA THR A 265 7.34 11.23 12.95
C THR A 265 5.94 10.85 12.46
N PRO A 266 5.19 9.99 13.17
CA PRO A 266 3.82 9.70 12.80
C PRO A 266 3.06 11.01 12.64
N ALA A 267 2.43 11.22 11.48
CA ALA A 267 1.54 12.36 11.31
C ALA A 267 0.46 12.29 12.41
N PRO A 268 0.10 13.43 13.03
CA PRO A 268 -0.87 13.42 14.11
C PRO A 268 -2.22 12.94 13.55
N THR A 269 -2.63 11.77 14.01
CA THR A 269 -3.92 11.17 13.65
C THR A 269 -5.07 11.90 14.32
N ALA A 270 -6.23 11.94 13.69
CA ALA A 270 -7.41 12.63 14.21
C ALA A 270 -8.63 11.71 14.31
N ILE A 271 -9.53 11.97 15.25
CA ILE A 271 -10.82 11.30 15.36
C ILE A 271 -11.96 12.31 15.23
N VAL A 272 -13.14 11.82 14.86
CA VAL A 272 -14.38 12.59 14.92
C VAL A 272 -15.20 12.13 16.12
N ALA A 273 -15.70 13.07 16.91
CA ALA A 273 -16.58 12.80 18.04
C ALA A 273 -17.86 13.63 17.94
N LEU A 274 -18.99 13.06 18.37
CA LEU A 274 -20.23 13.82 18.58
C LEU A 274 -20.01 14.81 19.72
N ILE A 275 -20.53 16.02 19.60
CA ILE A 275 -20.57 17.00 20.68
C ILE A 275 -21.98 16.98 21.28
N GLU A 276 -22.06 16.55 22.54
CA GLU A 276 -23.29 16.52 23.33
C GLU A 276 -23.06 17.37 24.58
N ASP A 277 -23.92 18.37 24.81
CA ASP A 277 -23.80 19.32 25.92
C ASP A 277 -22.42 20.02 26.02
N GLY A 278 -21.79 20.28 24.86
CA GLY A 278 -20.46 20.90 24.77
C GLY A 278 -19.30 19.97 25.10
N GLN A 279 -19.56 18.67 25.35
CA GLN A 279 -18.55 17.67 25.63
C GLN A 279 -18.39 16.68 24.46
N PRO A 280 -17.16 16.23 24.17
CA PRO A 280 -16.95 15.17 23.20
C PRO A 280 -17.47 13.83 23.72
N LYS A 281 -18.25 13.16 22.87
CA LYS A 281 -18.71 11.78 23.04
C LYS A 281 -18.14 10.94 21.90
N PRO A 282 -16.87 10.49 22.01
CA PRO A 282 -16.27 9.63 21.00
C PRO A 282 -16.99 8.26 20.97
N PRO A 283 -17.01 7.58 19.81
CA PRO A 283 -17.52 6.21 19.70
C PRO A 283 -16.71 5.25 20.59
N VAL A 284 -17.30 4.11 20.97
CA VAL A 284 -16.59 3.05 21.72
C VAL A 284 -15.35 2.55 20.96
N LEU A 285 -15.42 2.57 19.63
CA LEU A 285 -14.29 2.32 18.72
C LEU A 285 -14.19 3.51 17.75
N PRO A 286 -13.44 4.57 18.11
CA PRO A 286 -13.29 5.72 17.24
C PRO A 286 -12.60 5.33 15.92
N HIS A 287 -13.15 5.79 14.81
CA HIS A 287 -12.43 5.70 13.54
C HIS A 287 -11.32 6.74 13.52
N VAL A 288 -10.09 6.27 13.31
CA VAL A 288 -8.89 7.10 13.30
C VAL A 288 -8.57 7.50 11.86
N HIS A 289 -8.55 8.80 11.61
CA HIS A 289 -8.17 9.40 10.35
C HIS A 289 -6.67 9.72 10.34
N ALA A 290 -6.03 9.52 9.18
CA ALA A 290 -4.61 9.79 8.98
C ALA A 290 -4.23 11.28 9.14
N THR A 291 -5.18 12.20 8.93
CA THR A 291 -4.95 13.65 9.02
C THR A 291 -6.18 14.37 9.60
N GLU A 292 -5.96 15.57 10.13
CA GLU A 292 -7.03 16.48 10.57
C GLU A 292 -8.01 16.79 9.42
N ALA A 293 -7.50 17.02 8.21
CA ALA A 293 -8.33 17.32 7.04
C ALA A 293 -9.28 16.16 6.67
N ALA A 294 -8.80 14.92 6.77
CA ALA A 294 -9.63 13.74 6.55
C ALA A 294 -10.74 13.61 7.62
N ALA A 295 -10.43 13.87 8.88
CA ALA A 295 -11.41 13.91 9.96
C ALA A 295 -12.41 15.07 9.78
N ALA A 296 -11.98 16.25 9.32
CA ALA A 296 -12.86 17.38 9.05
C ALA A 296 -13.87 17.08 7.93
N LYS A 297 -13.43 16.40 6.87
CA LYS A 297 -14.33 15.93 5.81
C LYS A 297 -15.37 14.93 6.34
N GLU A 298 -14.95 14.02 7.20
CA GLU A 298 -15.86 13.05 7.83
C GLU A 298 -16.84 13.72 8.80
N ALA A 299 -16.38 14.68 9.62
CA ALA A 299 -17.25 15.47 10.49
C ALA A 299 -18.32 16.23 9.69
N ALA A 300 -17.94 16.82 8.54
CA ALA A 300 -18.88 17.47 7.63
C ALA A 300 -19.90 16.49 7.02
N ARG A 301 -19.45 15.27 6.64
CA ARG A 301 -20.33 14.20 6.16
C ARG A 301 -21.34 13.80 7.24
N LEU A 302 -20.88 13.58 8.47
CA LEU A 302 -21.72 13.19 9.60
C LEU A 302 -22.72 14.29 9.98
N ALA A 303 -22.31 15.56 10.00
CA ALA A 303 -23.20 16.69 10.24
C ALA A 303 -24.30 16.80 9.17
N SER A 304 -23.99 16.47 7.91
CA SER A 304 -24.97 16.45 6.81
C SER A 304 -25.99 15.31 6.97
N VAL A 305 -25.53 14.13 7.39
CA VAL A 305 -26.38 12.95 7.63
C VAL A 305 -27.24 13.12 8.90
N HIS A 306 -26.67 13.69 9.95
CA HIS A 306 -27.30 13.84 11.27
C HIS A 306 -27.61 15.30 11.59
N LYS A 307 -28.63 15.86 10.92
CA LYS A 307 -29.03 17.26 11.08
C LYS A 307 -29.35 17.60 12.54
N GLY A 308 -28.85 18.75 13.01
CA GLY A 308 -29.03 19.22 14.38
C GLY A 308 -28.01 18.68 15.39
N GLN A 309 -27.15 17.75 14.98
CA GLN A 309 -26.01 17.28 15.78
C GLN A 309 -24.73 18.03 15.39
N GLN A 310 -23.81 18.15 16.33
CA GLN A 310 -22.50 18.78 16.12
C GLN A 310 -21.40 17.73 16.24
N PHE A 311 -20.40 17.79 15.37
CA PHE A 311 -19.26 16.88 15.39
C PHE A 311 -17.97 17.68 15.48
N GLY A 312 -17.09 17.29 16.41
CA GLY A 312 -15.77 17.88 16.61
C GLY A 312 -14.66 16.98 16.07
N VAL A 313 -13.56 17.60 15.64
CA VAL A 313 -12.33 16.91 15.23
C VAL A 313 -11.31 17.03 16.35
N TYR A 314 -10.72 15.90 16.75
CA TYR A 314 -9.73 15.82 17.83
C TYR A 314 -8.44 15.22 17.28
N VAL A 315 -7.35 15.97 17.38
CA VAL A 315 -6.02 15.60 16.88
C VAL A 315 -5.17 15.05 18.03
N LEU A 316 -4.52 13.91 17.83
CA LEU A 316 -3.55 13.38 18.79
C LEU A 316 -2.28 14.24 18.76
N THR A 317 -2.05 15.00 19.82
CA THR A 317 -0.89 15.91 19.93
C THR A 317 0.29 15.31 20.70
N THR A 318 0.02 14.45 21.69
CA THR A 318 1.03 13.83 22.54
C THR A 318 0.49 12.53 23.11
N THR A 319 1.36 11.54 23.27
CA THR A 319 1.08 10.31 24.01
C THR A 319 1.90 10.29 25.28
N SER A 320 1.30 9.88 26.40
CA SER A 320 2.04 9.56 27.62
C SER A 320 1.89 8.07 27.90
N GLN A 321 2.98 7.46 28.30
CA GLN A 321 3.01 6.06 28.71
C GLN A 321 3.93 5.95 29.92
N GLU A 322 3.47 5.27 30.96
CA GLU A 322 4.37 4.78 32.00
C GLU A 322 5.06 3.52 31.50
N ALA A 323 6.37 3.43 31.72
CA ALA A 323 7.14 2.25 31.34
C ALA A 323 6.52 1.01 31.99
N ALA A 324 6.31 -0.04 31.19
CA ALA A 324 5.91 -1.32 31.73
C ALA A 324 6.96 -1.78 32.76
N PRO A 325 6.56 -2.27 33.94
CA PRO A 325 7.51 -2.74 34.93
C PRO A 325 8.39 -3.85 34.34
N THR A 326 9.71 -3.66 34.41
CA THR A 326 10.68 -4.68 34.02
C THR A 326 10.91 -5.63 35.20
N TYR A 327 10.49 -6.87 35.01
CA TYR A 327 10.68 -7.93 35.99
C TYR A 327 11.99 -8.67 35.70
N ALA A 328 12.91 -8.63 36.66
CA ALA A 328 14.23 -9.27 36.54
C ALA A 328 14.12 -10.79 36.39
N HIS A 329 13.11 -11.40 37.00
CA HIS A 329 12.98 -12.85 37.05
C HIS A 329 11.71 -13.36 36.34
N GLU A 330 11.81 -14.54 35.72
CA GLU A 330 10.69 -15.19 35.02
C GLU A 330 9.50 -15.45 35.95
N TRP A 331 9.75 -15.83 37.22
CA TRP A 331 8.68 -16.05 38.18
C TRP A 331 7.83 -14.79 38.45
N GLN A 332 8.43 -13.59 38.39
CA GLN A 332 7.72 -12.32 38.56
C GLN A 332 6.81 -12.03 37.36
N ARG A 333 7.30 -12.29 36.14
CA ARG A 333 6.50 -12.19 34.90
C ARG A 333 5.30 -13.14 34.94
N LEU A 334 5.53 -14.39 35.34
CA LEU A 334 4.48 -15.40 35.50
C LEU A 334 3.47 -15.02 36.58
N ALA A 335 3.92 -14.42 37.69
CA ALA A 335 3.06 -13.99 38.77
C ALA A 335 2.09 -12.88 38.34
N VAL A 336 2.60 -11.85 37.65
CA VAL A 336 1.81 -10.72 37.14
C VAL A 336 0.86 -11.15 36.01
N ALA A 337 1.25 -12.14 35.22
CA ALA A 337 0.37 -12.78 34.22
C ALA A 337 -0.72 -13.70 34.82
N GLY A 338 -0.86 -13.75 36.15
CA GLY A 338 -1.85 -14.58 36.85
C GLY A 338 -1.50 -16.08 36.92
N ARG A 339 -0.34 -16.49 36.40
CA ARG A 339 0.16 -17.89 36.40
C ARG A 339 0.85 -18.25 37.71
N LYS A 340 0.14 -18.09 38.83
CA LYS A 340 0.71 -18.23 40.20
C LYS A 340 1.42 -19.56 40.44
N ILE A 341 0.85 -20.68 39.95
CA ILE A 341 1.46 -22.02 40.14
C ILE A 341 2.80 -22.12 39.42
N ASP A 342 2.90 -21.59 38.20
CA ASP A 342 4.12 -21.64 37.41
C ASP A 342 5.19 -20.70 37.98
N ALA A 343 4.79 -19.53 38.47
CA ALA A 343 5.66 -18.62 39.21
C ALA A 343 6.26 -19.29 40.47
N ILE A 344 5.45 -20.01 41.24
CA ILE A 344 5.94 -20.73 42.43
C ILE A 344 6.93 -21.83 42.03
N LYS A 345 6.67 -22.58 40.96
CA LYS A 345 7.60 -23.61 40.47
C LYS A 345 8.94 -23.00 40.07
N GLU A 346 8.89 -21.91 39.31
CA GLU A 346 10.09 -21.22 38.83
C GLU A 346 10.90 -20.63 40.00
N LEU A 347 10.25 -19.93 40.93
CA LEU A 347 10.90 -19.38 42.13
C LEU A 347 11.60 -20.48 42.95
N ARG A 348 10.95 -21.63 43.14
CA ARG A 348 11.53 -22.78 43.86
C ARG A 348 12.71 -23.39 43.10
N SER A 349 12.63 -23.45 41.78
CA SER A 349 13.71 -23.94 40.92
C SER A 349 14.97 -23.09 41.08
N VAL A 350 14.83 -21.75 41.08
CA VAL A 350 15.97 -20.84 41.14
C VAL A 350 16.52 -20.58 42.54
N THR A 351 15.71 -20.73 43.60
CA THR A 351 16.12 -20.44 45.00
C THR A 351 16.27 -21.66 45.90
N GLY A 352 15.72 -22.82 45.51
CA GLY A 352 15.62 -23.99 46.38
C GLY A 352 14.58 -23.86 47.52
N MET A 353 13.72 -22.83 47.48
CA MET A 353 12.71 -22.61 48.52
C MET A 353 11.72 -23.78 48.66
N GLN A 354 11.27 -23.99 49.90
CA GLN A 354 10.15 -24.88 50.20
C GLN A 354 8.83 -24.26 49.72
N LEU A 355 7.81 -25.10 49.54
CA LEU A 355 6.54 -24.71 48.89
C LEU A 355 5.85 -23.50 49.56
N LYS A 356 5.75 -23.50 50.89
CA LYS A 356 5.06 -22.45 51.64
C LYS A 356 5.76 -21.08 51.52
N PRO A 357 7.06 -20.95 51.81
CA PRO A 357 7.79 -19.69 51.58
C PRO A 357 7.70 -19.16 50.14
N ALA A 358 7.79 -20.04 49.13
CA ALA A 358 7.71 -19.63 47.74
C ALA A 358 6.31 -19.13 47.36
N LYS A 359 5.26 -19.76 47.89
CA LYS A 359 3.87 -19.30 47.73
C LYS A 359 3.69 -17.90 48.34
N ASP A 360 4.15 -17.72 49.58
CA ASP A 360 4.00 -16.45 50.31
C ASP A 360 4.70 -15.29 49.58
N VAL A 361 5.88 -15.53 49.00
CA VAL A 361 6.60 -14.54 48.17
C VAL A 361 5.83 -14.18 46.90
N VAL A 362 5.32 -15.18 46.18
CA VAL A 362 4.56 -14.94 44.93
C VAL A 362 3.24 -14.22 45.21
N GLU A 363 2.53 -14.59 46.28
CA GLU A 363 1.28 -13.92 46.66
C GLU A 363 1.54 -12.48 47.11
N HIS A 364 2.52 -12.26 47.98
CA HIS A 364 2.89 -10.91 48.41
C HIS A 364 3.31 -10.02 47.23
N PHE A 365 4.04 -10.57 46.26
CA PHE A 365 4.44 -9.86 45.05
C PHE A 365 3.26 -9.52 44.13
N VAL A 366 2.26 -10.40 44.00
CA VAL A 366 1.04 -10.10 43.22
C VAL A 366 0.20 -9.02 43.88
N ASP A 367 0.13 -9.02 45.22
CA ASP A 367 -0.62 -8.02 45.97
C ASP A 367 0.13 -6.67 46.02
N ASN A 368 1.46 -6.68 45.86
CA ASN A 368 2.33 -5.51 45.88
C ASN A 368 3.37 -5.55 44.72
N PRO A 369 2.92 -5.41 43.45
CA PRO A 369 3.76 -5.60 42.26
C PRO A 369 4.81 -4.50 42.08
N TYR A 370 4.70 -3.43 42.85
CA TYR A 370 5.69 -2.37 42.98
C TYR A 370 6.17 -2.40 44.42
N GLY A 371 7.46 -2.58 44.64
CA GLY A 371 8.04 -2.39 45.96
C GLY A 371 7.77 -0.96 46.42
N GLN A 372 6.65 -0.74 47.11
CA GLN A 372 6.58 0.26 48.16
C GLN A 372 7.55 -0.23 49.23
N LEU A 373 8.83 0.02 49.02
CA LEU A 373 9.74 0.24 50.13
C LEU A 373 9.08 1.35 50.93
N ALA A 374 8.52 0.98 52.08
CA ALA A 374 8.05 1.92 53.08
C ALA A 374 9.12 3.01 53.25
N ALA A 375 8.74 4.24 52.92
CA ALA A 375 9.47 5.44 53.33
C ALA A 375 9.32 5.64 54.83
#